data_AF-A0A976E7U9-F1
#
_entry.id   AF-A0A976E7U9-F1
#
_cell.length_a   1.000
_cell.length_b   1.000
_cell.length_c   1.000
_cell.angle_alpha   90.00
_cell.angle_beta   90.00
_cell.angle_gamma   90.00
#
_symmetry.space_group_name_H-M   'P 1'
#
loop_
_entity.id
_entity.type
_entity.pdbx_description
1 polymer ?
#
loop_
_entity_poly.entity_id
_entity_poly.type
_entity_poly.pdbx_seq_one_letter_code
_entity_poly.pdbx_strand_id
1 'polypeptide(L)'
;MKKFLGYIAAAATFSLLAACGSDDHPPEPPKPVSILATAQATPDLSSLVAAVQFASDNNDLVNLLGAAGTLTVFAPTNAAFDKLAVT
;
A
#
# COMPACT_ATOMS: atom_id res chain seq x y z
N MET A 1 -50.28 -18.64 -15.16
CA MET A 1 -50.56 -17.27 -14.64
C MET A 1 -50.20 -17.06 -13.17
N LYS A 2 -50.43 -18.03 -12.25
CA LYS A 2 -50.18 -17.85 -10.80
C LYS A 2 -48.72 -18.00 -10.34
N LYS A 3 -47.85 -18.48 -11.22
CA LYS A 3 -46.44 -18.80 -10.89
C LYS A 3 -45.51 -17.61 -11.12
N PHE A 4 -45.92 -16.66 -11.96
CA PHE A 4 -45.19 -15.41 -12.19
C PHE A 4 -45.38 -14.38 -11.07
N LEU A 5 -46.49 -14.49 -10.32
CA LEU A 5 -46.76 -13.59 -9.19
C LEU A 5 -45.86 -13.85 -7.98
N GLY A 6 -45.26 -15.04 -7.87
CA GLY A 6 -44.27 -15.36 -6.83
C GLY A 6 -42.85 -14.84 -7.13
N TYR A 7 -42.51 -14.65 -8.41
CA TYR A 7 -41.17 -14.18 -8.80
C TYR A 7 -40.97 -12.68 -8.58
N ILE A 8 -42.04 -11.88 -8.60
CA ILE A 8 -41.94 -10.41 -8.40
C ILE A 8 -41.66 -10.07 -6.93
N ALA A 9 -42.13 -10.90 -5.99
CA ALA A 9 -41.84 -10.75 -4.56
C ALA A 9 -40.41 -11.17 -4.18
N ALA A 10 -39.78 -12.06 -4.96
CA ALA A 10 -38.41 -12.52 -4.70
C ALA A 10 -37.34 -11.52 -5.18
N ALA A 11 -37.66 -10.66 -6.15
CA ALA A 11 -36.72 -9.66 -6.67
C ALA A 11 -36.62 -8.41 -5.76
N ALA A 12 -37.70 -8.04 -5.06
CA ALA A 12 -37.71 -6.85 -4.21
C ALA A 12 -36.88 -7.01 -2.92
N THR A 13 -36.74 -8.25 -2.41
CA THR A 13 -35.98 -8.53 -1.18
C THR A 13 -34.46 -8.53 -1.41
N PHE A 14 -33.99 -8.60 -2.67
CA PHE A 14 -32.56 -8.52 -2.99
C PHE A 14 -32.05 -7.06 -3.08
N SER A 15 -32.94 -6.08 -3.25
CA SER A 15 -32.57 -4.66 -3.33
C SER A 15 -32.46 -3.96 -1.99
N LEU A 16 -32.90 -4.59 -0.88
CA LEU A 16 -32.85 -3.99 0.46
C LEU A 16 -31.58 -4.34 1.25
N LEU A 17 -30.78 -5.33 0.82
CA LEU A 17 -29.48 -5.62 1.43
C LEU A 17 -28.32 -4.82 0.81
N ALA A 18 -28.54 -4.17 -0.34
CA ALA A 18 -27.54 -3.31 -1.01
C ALA A 18 -27.65 -1.83 -0.59
N ALA A 19 -28.57 -1.49 0.32
CA ALA A 19 -28.91 -0.09 0.67
C ALA A 19 -28.47 0.33 2.08
N CYS A 20 -27.67 -0.47 2.79
CA CYS A 20 -26.93 0.01 3.96
C CYS A 20 -25.56 0.54 3.50
N GLY A 21 -25.57 1.75 2.94
CA GLY A 21 -24.39 2.55 2.63
C GLY A 21 -24.49 3.87 3.39
N SER A 22 -24.27 3.82 4.70
CA SER A 22 -24.06 5.02 5.53
C SER A 22 -22.57 5.24 5.64
N ASP A 23 -21.96 5.73 4.55
CA ASP A 23 -20.58 6.19 4.47
C ASP A 23 -20.43 7.57 5.17
N ASP A 24 -20.71 7.63 6.47
CA ASP A 24 -20.23 8.72 7.34
C ASP A 24 -18.77 8.38 7.75
N HIS A 25 -17.86 8.40 6.78
CA HIS A 25 -16.43 8.27 7.06
C HIS A 25 -15.86 9.65 7.39
N PRO A 26 -15.51 9.94 8.67
CA PRO A 26 -14.74 11.12 8.98
C PRO A 26 -13.42 11.08 8.17
N PRO A 27 -12.87 12.24 7.78
CA PRO A 27 -11.64 12.28 6.99
C PRO A 27 -10.56 11.46 7.69
N GLU A 28 -10.09 10.40 7.04
CA GLU A 28 -9.01 9.58 7.57
C GLU A 28 -7.78 10.49 7.81
N PRO A 29 -7.13 10.39 8.99
CA PRO A 29 -5.89 11.10 9.20
C PRO A 29 -4.88 10.71 8.10
N PRO A 30 -4.03 11.65 7.64
CA PRO A 30 -3.09 11.38 6.58
C PRO A 30 -2.24 10.17 6.93
N LYS A 31 -2.23 9.16 6.06
CA LYS A 31 -1.44 7.96 6.26
C LYS A 31 0.03 8.36 6.41
N PRO A 32 0.73 7.88 7.44
CA PRO A 32 2.17 8.12 7.57
C PRO A 32 2.88 7.71 6.28
N VAL A 33 3.76 8.58 5.78
CA VAL A 33 4.55 8.27 4.57
C VAL A 33 5.52 7.15 4.92
N SER A 34 5.55 6.09 4.11
CA SER A 34 6.47 4.98 4.33
C SER A 34 7.92 5.39 4.07
N ILE A 35 8.85 4.67 4.69
CA ILE A 35 10.28 4.92 4.51
C ILE A 35 10.68 4.69 3.05
N LEU A 36 10.10 3.65 2.43
CA LEU A 36 10.34 3.36 1.01
C LEU A 36 9.83 4.50 0.11
N ALA A 37 8.64 5.04 0.36
CA ALA A 37 8.12 6.17 -0.41
C ALA A 37 9.00 7.42 -0.27
N THR A 38 9.53 7.65 0.93
CA THR A 38 10.47 8.76 1.20
C THR A 38 11.79 8.58 0.45
N ALA A 39 12.33 7.35 0.43
CA ALA A 39 13.55 7.03 -0.31
C ALA A 39 13.37 7.17 -1.82
N GLN A 40 12.23 6.73 -2.36
CA GLN A 40 11.88 6.86 -3.78
C GLN A 40 11.73 8.32 -4.22
N ALA A 41 11.26 9.20 -3.33
CA ALA A 41 11.11 10.63 -3.60
C ALA A 41 12.44 11.41 -3.51
N THR A 42 13.52 10.79 -3.03
CA THR A 42 14.82 11.45 -2.81
C THR A 42 15.82 10.98 -3.87
N PRO A 43 16.21 11.84 -4.85
CA PRO A 43 17.09 11.44 -5.96
C PRO A 43 18.42 10.82 -5.52
N ASP A 44 19.00 11.33 -4.44
CA ASP A 44 20.28 10.85 -3.89
C ASP A 44 20.22 9.47 -3.22
N LEU A 45 19.03 8.87 -3.10
CA LEU A 45 18.80 7.55 -2.52
C LEU A 45 18.41 6.49 -3.55
N SER A 46 18.52 6.78 -4.85
CA SER A 46 18.16 5.83 -5.91
C SER A 46 18.95 4.52 -5.84
N SER A 47 20.24 4.56 -5.48
CA SER A 47 21.07 3.37 -5.31
C SER A 47 20.61 2.50 -4.13
N LEU A 48 20.16 3.13 -3.03
CA LEU A 48 19.55 2.42 -1.91
C LEU A 48 18.25 1.72 -2.35
N VAL A 49 17.38 2.42 -3.07
CA VAL A 49 16.11 1.86 -3.57
C VAL A 49 16.35 0.66 -4.49
N ALA A 50 17.36 0.74 -5.36
CA ALA A 50 17.76 -0.39 -6.20
C ALA A 50 18.34 -1.56 -5.38
N ALA A 51 19.21 -1.27 -4.40
CA ALA A 51 19.78 -2.29 -3.52
C ALA A 51 18.72 -3.02 -2.69
N VAL A 52 17.74 -2.29 -2.16
CA VAL A 52 16.60 -2.87 -1.42
C VAL A 52 15.78 -3.79 -2.32
N GLN A 53 15.47 -3.37 -3.55
CA GLN A 53 14.73 -4.21 -4.50
C GLN A 53 15.51 -5.46 -4.88
N PHE A 54 16.83 -5.33 -5.08
CA PHE A 54 17.69 -6.47 -5.42
C PHE A 54 17.83 -7.46 -4.26
N ALA A 55 17.96 -6.97 -3.02
CA ALA A 55 18.12 -7.79 -1.83
C ALA A 55 16.79 -8.36 -1.31
N SER A 56 15.65 -7.85 -1.76
CA SER A 56 14.33 -8.32 -1.33
C SER A 56 14.07 -9.73 -1.85
N ASP A 57 13.90 -10.69 -0.94
CA ASP A 57 13.39 -12.02 -1.28
C ASP A 57 11.87 -12.03 -1.01
N ASN A 58 11.07 -12.30 -2.04
CA ASN A 58 9.61 -12.28 -1.94
C ASN A 58 9.00 -10.96 -1.40
N ASN A 59 9.63 -9.81 -1.67
CA ASN A 59 9.22 -8.47 -1.19
C ASN A 59 9.27 -8.28 0.34
N ASP A 60 10.01 -9.10 1.06
CA ASP A 60 10.14 -9.02 2.52
C ASP A 60 10.61 -7.63 3.01
N LEU A 61 11.68 -7.08 2.43
CA LEU A 61 12.23 -5.77 2.79
C LEU A 61 11.34 -4.62 2.36
N VAL A 62 10.72 -4.72 1.18
CA VAL A 62 9.72 -3.75 0.71
C VAL A 62 8.53 -3.68 1.68
N ASN A 63 8.05 -4.84 2.12
CA ASN A 63 6.96 -4.94 3.10
C ASN A 63 7.40 -4.42 4.47
N LEU A 64 8.61 -4.75 4.92
CA LEU A 64 9.15 -4.27 6.20
C LEU A 64 9.27 -2.74 6.23
N LEU A 65 9.80 -2.12 5.17
CA LEU A 65 9.94 -0.67 5.06
C LEU A 65 8.61 0.06 4.84
N GLY A 66 7.56 -0.67 4.46
CA GLY A 66 6.18 -0.21 4.37
C GLY A 66 5.32 -0.57 5.59
N ALA A 67 5.82 -1.37 6.52
CA ALA A 67 5.07 -1.86 7.67
C ALA A 67 4.88 -0.76 8.73
N ALA A 68 3.81 -0.92 9.53
CA ALA A 68 3.60 -0.06 10.69
C ALA A 68 4.68 -0.31 11.75
N GLY A 69 5.43 0.72 12.10
CA GLY A 69 6.46 0.66 13.14
C GLY A 69 7.54 1.72 12.96
N THR A 70 8.25 2.05 14.05
CA THR A 70 9.38 2.98 14.01
C THR A 70 10.65 2.22 13.65
N LEU A 71 11.12 2.39 12.42
CA LEU A 71 12.41 1.87 11.97
C LEU A 71 13.41 3.02 11.84
N THR A 72 14.67 2.75 12.18
CA THR A 72 15.79 3.66 11.89
C THR A 72 16.62 3.02 10.79
N VAL A 73 16.53 3.57 9.58
CA VAL A 73 17.25 3.06 8.41
C VAL A 73 18.45 3.95 8.14
N PHE A 74 19.65 3.37 8.18
CA PHE A 74 20.86 4.06 7.76
C PHE A 74 20.91 4.06 6.23
N ALA A 75 20.56 5.20 5.62
CA ALA A 75 20.40 5.38 4.18
C ALA A 75 21.65 6.02 3.55
N PRO A 76 22.63 5.23 3.06
CA PRO A 76 23.76 5.77 2.31
C PRO A 76 23.30 6.48 1.02
N THR A 77 23.97 7.58 0.68
CA THR A 77 23.73 8.31 -0.58
C THR A 77 24.35 7.57 -1.76
N ASN A 78 23.94 7.93 -2.98
CA ASN A 78 24.54 7.43 -4.22
C ASN A 78 26.08 7.56 -4.21
N ALA A 79 26.62 8.69 -3.75
CA ALA A 79 28.07 8.90 -3.64
C ALA A 79 28.77 7.94 -2.64
N ALA A 80 28.08 7.43 -1.63
CA ALA A 80 28.62 6.43 -0.73
C ALA A 80 28.69 5.04 -1.40
N PHE A 81 27.69 4.69 -2.21
CA PHE A 81 27.74 3.49 -3.06
C PHE A 81 28.85 3.58 -4.10
N ASP A 82 29.01 4.75 -4.74
CA ASP A 82 30.08 4.96 -5.73
C ASP A 82 31.45 4.69 -5.12
N LYS A 83 31.72 5.21 -3.92
CA LYS A 83 33.00 4.96 -3.21
C LYS A 83 33.27 3.48 -2.94
N LEU A 84 32.23 2.70 -2.64
CA LEU A 84 32.38 1.25 -2.43
C LEU A 84 32.74 0.53 -3.73
N ALA A 85 32.19 0.95 -4.87
CA ALA A 85 32.44 0.34 -6.16
C ALA A 85 33.85 0.61 -6.73
N VAL A 86 34.61 1.54 -6.15
CA VAL A 86 36.00 1.85 -6.55
C VAL A 86 37.04 1.21 -5.64
N THR A 87 36.63 0.37 -4.68
CA THR A 87 37.54 -0.37 -3.78
C THR A 87 37.79 -1.76 -4.34
#